data_AF-C7XW62-F1
#
_entry.id   AF-C7XW62-F1
#
_cell.length_a   1.000
_cell.length_b   1.000
_cell.length_c   1.000
_cell.angle_alpha   90.00
_cell.angle_beta   90.00
_cell.angle_gamma   90.00
#
_symmetry.space_group_name_H-M   'P 1'
#
loop_
_entity.id
_entity.type
_entity.pdbx_description
1 polymer ?
#
loop_
_entity_poly.entity_id
_entity_poly.type
_entity_poly.pdbx_seq_one_letter_code
_entity_poly.pdbx_strand_id
1 'polypeptide(L)'
;MKRVWYHNKVYWVSIVAVLAVLIVLADVATYHGIHRLQATGESTGLVVDHHDDHAAKAKGKIKLTYDSYQYTGQKTYHLNRDVNSWDHANIKINSVTIYKLAKDYQRIGLDGKSGNCVMLINMTIKANQDISIYPTQGTVSTNNGLQANAMMGDQDFDGDIDNGISKTGDVVVVFNHVKNINDIKKLRFKFEAFGKSDDDVSNKQYDLHLNLK
;
A
#
# COMPACT_ATOMS: atom_id res chain seq x y z
N MET A 1 -5.30 54.69 -12.40
CA MET A 1 -4.86 53.36 -11.91
C MET A 1 -5.53 52.29 -12.76
N LYS A 2 -4.78 51.44 -13.47
CA LYS A 2 -5.33 50.38 -14.32
C LYS A 2 -5.87 49.25 -13.43
N ARG A 3 -7.18 48.96 -13.52
CA ARG A 3 -7.78 47.83 -12.79
C ARG A 3 -7.26 46.52 -13.37
N VAL A 4 -6.63 45.70 -12.53
CA VAL A 4 -6.02 44.44 -12.91
C VAL A 4 -7.08 43.36 -13.01
N TRP A 5 -7.09 42.65 -14.14
CA TRP A 5 -8.17 41.78 -14.63
C TRP A 5 -8.58 40.62 -13.70
N TYR A 6 -7.69 40.14 -12.82
CA TYR A 6 -7.93 38.99 -11.94
C TYR A 6 -8.78 39.28 -10.69
N HIS A 7 -9.10 40.55 -10.41
CA HIS A 7 -9.94 40.94 -9.26
C HIS A 7 -11.44 40.88 -9.55
N ASN A 8 -11.83 40.63 -10.81
CA ASN A 8 -13.23 40.67 -11.20
C ASN A 8 -13.84 39.26 -11.15
N LYS A 9 -14.71 39.01 -10.16
CA LYS A 9 -15.27 37.68 -9.82
C LYS A 9 -15.96 36.98 -11.00
N VAL A 10 -16.46 37.74 -11.97
CA VAL A 10 -17.11 37.22 -13.19
C VAL A 10 -16.13 36.41 -14.06
N TYR A 11 -14.86 36.79 -14.12
CA TYR A 11 -13.85 36.07 -14.92
C TYR A 11 -13.49 34.70 -14.34
N TRP A 12 -13.45 34.59 -13.00
CA TRP A 12 -13.20 33.30 -12.34
C TRP A 12 -14.35 32.31 -12.55
N VAL A 13 -15.61 32.79 -12.55
CA VAL A 13 -16.78 31.94 -12.84
C VAL A 13 -16.73 31.41 -14.28
N SER A 14 -16.31 32.23 -15.25
CA SER A 14 -16.16 31.79 -16.65
C SER A 14 -15.04 30.77 -16.84
N ILE A 15 -13.89 30.93 -16.15
CA ILE A 15 -12.77 29.98 -16.23
C ILE A 15 -13.16 28.62 -15.64
N VAL A 16 -13.84 28.61 -14.49
CA VAL A 16 -14.29 27.36 -13.85
C VAL A 16 -15.33 26.64 -14.70
N ALA A 17 -16.24 27.38 -15.35
CA ALA A 17 -17.24 26.79 -16.23
C ALA A 17 -16.62 26.11 -17.47
N VAL A 18 -15.59 26.71 -18.08
CA VAL A 18 -14.88 26.12 -19.23
C VAL A 18 -14.09 24.86 -18.82
N LEU A 19 -13.44 24.88 -17.66
CA LEU A 19 -12.73 23.71 -17.12
C LEU A 19 -13.67 22.54 -16.80
N ALA A 20 -14.87 22.81 -16.26
CA ALA A 20 -15.85 21.77 -15.96
C ALA A 20 -16.38 21.08 -17.25
N VAL A 21 -16.61 21.84 -18.32
CA VAL A 21 -17.06 21.27 -19.61
C VAL A 21 -15.98 20.40 -20.26
N LEU A 22 -14.70 20.76 -20.14
CA LEU A 22 -13.60 19.95 -20.66
C LEU A 22 -13.42 18.61 -19.93
N ILE A 23 -13.68 18.58 -18.62
CA ILE A 23 -13.60 17.34 -17.83
C ILE A 23 -14.73 16.37 -18.21
N VAL A 24 -15.96 16.87 -18.38
CA VAL A 24 -17.11 16.03 -18.79
C VAL A 24 -16.93 15.45 -20.20
N LEU A 25 -16.31 16.18 -21.13
CA LEU A 25 -16.03 15.66 -22.48
C LEU A 25 -14.92 14.59 -22.51
N ALA A 26 -13.96 14.65 -21.58
CA ALA A 26 -12.92 13.62 -21.45
C ALA A 26 -13.49 12.27 -20.92
N ASP A 27 -14.50 12.32 -20.05
CA ASP A 27 -15.20 11.13 -19.55
C ASP A 27 -16.08 10.48 -20.63
N VAL A 28 -16.76 11.25 -21.48
CA VAL A 28 -17.59 10.69 -22.57
C VAL A 28 -16.75 10.01 -23.67
N ALA A 29 -15.54 10.51 -23.93
CA ALA A 29 -14.62 9.95 -24.93
C ALA A 29 -13.95 8.64 -24.45
N THR A 30 -13.70 8.49 -23.16
CA THR A 30 -13.16 7.24 -22.58
C THR A 30 -14.24 6.17 -22.39
N TYR A 31 -15.50 6.55 -22.16
CA TYR A 31 -16.61 5.60 -21.99
C TYR A 31 -17.03 4.89 -23.30
N HIS A 32 -16.91 5.55 -24.46
CA HIS A 32 -17.26 4.94 -25.76
C HIS A 32 -16.16 4.02 -26.36
N GLY A 33 -14.91 4.13 -25.89
CA GLY A 33 -13.80 3.31 -26.39
C GLY A 33 -13.71 1.89 -25.79
N ILE A 34 -14.34 1.66 -24.64
CA ILE A 34 -14.14 0.43 -23.83
C ILE A 34 -15.29 -0.58 -24.02
N HIS A 35 -16.44 -0.18 -24.55
CA HIS A 35 -17.63 -1.06 -24.68
C HIS A 35 -17.77 -1.84 -26.00
N ARG A 36 -16.71 -1.94 -26.84
CA ARG A 36 -16.81 -2.56 -28.18
C ARG A 36 -16.05 -3.86 -28.41
N LEU A 37 -15.64 -4.56 -27.35
CA LEU A 37 -15.15 -5.94 -27.46
C LEU A 37 -15.71 -6.79 -26.32
N GLN A 38 -17.00 -7.14 -26.44
CA GLN A 38 -17.68 -8.07 -25.55
C GLN A 38 -17.73 -9.47 -26.18
N ALA A 39 -17.16 -10.43 -25.44
CA ALA A 39 -17.50 -11.85 -25.33
C ALA A 39 -17.41 -12.78 -26.56
N THR A 40 -16.60 -13.85 -26.43
CA THR A 40 -17.02 -15.27 -26.56
C THR A 40 -15.92 -16.23 -26.07
N GLY A 41 -16.33 -17.34 -25.42
CA GLY A 41 -15.71 -18.67 -25.62
C GLY A 41 -14.62 -19.14 -24.64
N GLU A 42 -14.81 -20.35 -24.11
CA GLU A 42 -13.94 -21.11 -23.21
C GLU A 42 -12.60 -21.60 -23.84
N SER A 43 -11.60 -21.81 -22.96
CA SER A 43 -10.53 -22.82 -22.99
C SER A 43 -9.93 -23.28 -24.34
N THR A 44 -8.71 -22.83 -24.67
CA THR A 44 -7.47 -23.63 -24.98
C THR A 44 -6.48 -22.79 -25.79
N GLY A 45 -5.18 -23.04 -25.59
CA GLY A 45 -4.14 -22.74 -26.59
C GLY A 45 -3.23 -21.54 -26.28
N LEU A 46 -1.97 -21.85 -25.97
CA LEU A 46 -0.85 -20.93 -26.11
C LEU A 46 -0.82 -20.34 -27.52
N VAL A 47 -0.75 -19.01 -27.62
CA VAL A 47 -0.09 -18.33 -28.74
C VAL A 47 0.98 -17.43 -28.13
N VAL A 48 2.22 -17.83 -28.35
CA VAL A 48 3.42 -17.04 -28.09
C VAL A 48 3.61 -16.17 -29.33
N ASP A 49 3.46 -14.87 -29.17
CA ASP A 49 3.94 -13.90 -30.16
C ASP A 49 5.30 -13.39 -29.66
N HIS A 50 6.34 -13.67 -30.43
CA HIS A 50 7.72 -13.30 -30.13
C HIS A 50 7.92 -11.81 -30.45
N HIS A 51 7.97 -10.99 -29.41
CA HIS A 51 8.71 -9.74 -29.41
C HIS A 51 9.74 -9.85 -28.29
N ASP A 52 11.00 -10.02 -28.69
CA ASP A 52 12.14 -10.14 -27.77
C ASP A 52 12.47 -8.77 -27.17
N ASP A 53 11.68 -8.38 -26.17
CA ASP A 53 12.14 -7.56 -25.06
C ASP A 53 12.18 -8.47 -23.85
N HIS A 54 13.34 -8.59 -23.19
CA HIS A 54 13.58 -9.44 -22.02
C HIS A 54 12.80 -8.98 -20.75
N ALA A 55 11.49 -8.78 -20.85
CA ALA A 55 10.60 -8.58 -19.73
C ALA A 55 10.27 -9.93 -19.10
N ALA A 56 10.62 -10.11 -17.82
CA ALA A 56 10.28 -11.32 -17.09
C ALA A 56 8.75 -11.55 -17.13
N LYS A 57 8.34 -12.74 -17.56
CA LYS A 57 6.92 -13.12 -17.66
C LYS A 57 6.25 -13.01 -16.29
N ALA A 58 5.10 -12.33 -16.23
CA ALA A 58 4.31 -12.18 -15.01
C ALA A 58 3.89 -13.55 -14.46
N LYS A 59 4.05 -13.75 -13.15
CA LYS A 59 3.65 -14.97 -12.42
C LYS A 59 2.24 -14.89 -11.83
N GLY A 60 1.76 -13.68 -11.55
CA GLY A 60 0.43 -13.47 -10.97
C GLY A 60 0.11 -11.99 -10.79
N LYS A 61 -0.98 -11.71 -10.07
CA LYS A 61 -1.38 -10.37 -9.66
C LYS A 61 -1.58 -10.31 -8.15
N ILE A 62 -1.23 -9.19 -7.55
CA ILE A 62 -1.67 -8.81 -6.20
C ILE A 62 -2.72 -7.73 -6.32
N LYS A 63 -3.74 -7.77 -5.46
CA LYS A 63 -4.74 -6.71 -5.36
C LYS A 63 -4.39 -5.85 -4.14
N LEU A 64 -4.30 -4.54 -4.33
CA LEU A 64 -4.20 -3.57 -3.24
C LEU A 64 -5.30 -2.55 -3.47
N THR A 65 -6.21 -2.43 -2.51
CA THR A 65 -7.36 -1.52 -2.59
C THR A 65 -8.20 -1.79 -3.86
N TYR A 66 -8.20 -0.87 -4.82
CA TYR A 66 -8.99 -0.96 -6.05
C TYR A 66 -8.20 -1.53 -7.25
N ASP A 67 -6.87 -1.55 -7.16
CA ASP A 67 -6.00 -1.85 -8.27
C ASP A 67 -5.33 -3.22 -8.15
N SER A 68 -4.90 -3.75 -9.30
CA SER A 68 -4.16 -5.01 -9.37
C SER A 68 -2.81 -4.82 -10.05
N TYR A 69 -1.77 -5.36 -9.43
CA TYR A 69 -0.38 -5.21 -9.87
C TYR A 69 0.20 -6.57 -10.23
N GLN A 70 0.74 -6.69 -11.44
CA GLN A 70 1.41 -7.91 -11.86
C GLN A 70 2.77 -8.04 -11.17
N TYR A 71 3.13 -9.27 -10.79
CA TYR A 71 4.41 -9.57 -10.18
C TYR A 71 5.12 -10.70 -10.93
N THR A 72 6.45 -10.72 -10.86
CA THR A 72 7.35 -11.71 -11.47
C THR A 72 8.05 -12.58 -10.44
N GLY A 73 8.04 -12.17 -9.17
CA GLY A 73 8.55 -12.94 -8.05
C GLY A 73 7.73 -12.68 -6.80
N GLN A 74 7.60 -13.71 -5.97
CA GLN A 74 6.98 -13.64 -4.65
C GLN A 74 7.84 -14.45 -3.69
N LYS A 75 7.95 -13.96 -2.45
CA LYS A 75 8.49 -14.75 -1.34
C LYS A 75 7.74 -14.42 -0.05
N THR A 76 7.26 -15.46 0.63
CA THR A 76 6.57 -15.35 1.91
C THR A 76 7.44 -15.95 3.01
N TYR A 77 7.59 -15.22 4.11
CA TYR A 77 8.29 -15.63 5.32
C TYR A 77 7.26 -15.74 6.45
N HIS A 78 7.04 -16.94 6.96
CA HIS A 78 6.14 -17.16 8.11
C HIS A 78 6.94 -16.97 9.40
N LEU A 79 6.62 -15.93 10.16
CA LEU A 79 7.39 -15.54 11.34
C LEU A 79 6.73 -16.02 12.63
N ASN A 80 5.40 -15.92 12.73
CA ASN A 80 4.63 -16.25 13.93
C ASN A 80 5.26 -15.71 15.23
N ARG A 81 5.76 -14.47 15.18
CA ARG A 81 6.51 -13.87 16.28
C ARG A 81 5.61 -13.03 17.16
N ASP A 82 5.53 -13.37 18.44
CA ASP A 82 4.86 -12.55 19.44
C ASP A 82 5.76 -11.38 19.90
N VAL A 83 5.13 -10.24 20.13
CA VAL A 83 5.71 -8.96 20.55
C VAL A 83 4.82 -8.41 21.65
N ASN A 84 5.07 -8.88 22.88
CA ASN A 84 4.30 -8.52 24.08
C ASN A 84 5.15 -7.63 24.99
N SER A 85 5.64 -6.52 24.43
CA SER A 85 6.56 -5.60 25.11
C SER A 85 5.85 -4.39 25.72
N TRP A 86 4.53 -4.38 25.67
CA TRP A 86 3.65 -3.34 26.19
C TRP A 86 2.39 -4.05 26.70
N ASP A 87 1.97 -3.73 27.91
CA ASP A 87 0.85 -4.37 28.59
C ASP A 87 -0.51 -4.04 27.94
N HIS A 88 -0.65 -2.86 27.32
CA HIS A 88 -1.88 -2.47 26.63
C HIS A 88 -2.18 -3.28 25.35
N ALA A 89 -1.17 -3.94 24.74
CA ALA A 89 -1.39 -4.70 23.52
C ALA A 89 -0.44 -5.89 23.35
N ASN A 90 -1.01 -7.01 22.89
CA ASN A 90 -0.24 -8.14 22.38
C ASN A 90 -0.21 -8.09 20.85
N ILE A 91 0.99 -8.05 20.27
CA ILE A 91 1.17 -8.02 18.81
C ILE A 91 1.76 -9.34 18.35
N LYS A 92 1.24 -9.88 17.26
CA LYS A 92 1.84 -11.01 16.56
C LYS A 92 2.18 -10.63 15.13
N ILE A 93 3.44 -10.78 14.74
CA ILE A 93 3.84 -10.69 13.34
C ILE A 93 3.70 -12.07 12.71
N ASN A 94 2.64 -12.25 11.92
CA ASN A 94 2.28 -13.55 11.35
C ASN A 94 3.22 -13.89 10.19
N SER A 95 3.35 -12.99 9.21
CA SER A 95 4.17 -13.22 8.03
C SER A 95 4.66 -11.92 7.39
N VAL A 96 5.67 -12.06 6.54
CA VAL A 96 6.11 -11.01 5.62
C VAL A 96 6.11 -11.58 4.21
N THR A 97 5.32 -11.00 3.32
CA THR A 97 5.33 -11.37 1.90
C THR A 97 5.92 -10.24 1.06
N ILE A 98 6.86 -10.57 0.18
CA ILE A 98 7.53 -9.63 -0.71
C ILE A 98 7.24 -10.03 -2.16
N TYR A 99 6.73 -9.08 -2.93
CA TYR A 99 6.44 -9.21 -4.35
C TYR A 99 7.40 -8.35 -5.15
N LYS A 100 8.11 -8.96 -6.10
CA LYS A 100 8.79 -8.23 -7.20
C LYS A 100 7.75 -7.94 -8.27
N LEU A 101 7.42 -6.67 -8.48
CA LEU A 101 6.47 -6.29 -9.52
C LEU A 101 7.08 -6.49 -10.92
N ALA A 102 6.22 -6.74 -11.90
CA ALA A 102 6.59 -7.03 -13.28
C ALA A 102 7.24 -5.83 -13.99
N LYS A 103 6.95 -4.62 -13.51
CA LYS A 103 7.52 -3.37 -13.97
C LYS A 103 7.55 -2.36 -12.83
N ASP A 104 8.16 -1.21 -13.08
CA ASP A 104 8.10 -0.05 -12.20
C ASP A 104 6.73 0.63 -12.40
N TYR A 105 5.85 0.53 -11.40
CA TYR A 105 4.55 1.19 -11.42
C TYR A 105 4.70 2.61 -10.87
N GLN A 106 4.03 3.57 -11.51
CA GLN A 106 4.08 4.98 -11.11
C GLN A 106 3.12 5.32 -9.97
N ARG A 107 2.11 4.48 -9.73
CA ARG A 107 1.09 4.68 -8.71
C ARG A 107 0.67 3.32 -8.14
N ILE A 108 0.95 3.09 -6.87
CA ILE A 108 0.59 1.88 -6.11
C ILE A 108 -0.20 2.28 -4.87
N GLY A 109 -1.37 1.67 -4.69
CA GLY A 109 -2.24 1.88 -3.53
C GLY A 109 -2.84 3.28 -3.43
N LEU A 110 -3.50 3.56 -2.30
CA LEU A 110 -4.18 4.82 -2.03
C LEU A 110 -3.23 6.02 -2.04
N ASP A 111 -2.07 5.88 -1.39
CA ASP A 111 -1.03 6.90 -1.29
C ASP A 111 -0.30 7.17 -2.62
N GLY A 112 -0.54 6.33 -3.64
CA GLY A 112 -0.01 6.52 -4.98
C GLY A 112 1.52 6.43 -5.08
N LYS A 113 2.16 5.61 -4.25
CA LYS A 113 3.62 5.44 -4.26
C LYS A 113 4.09 4.78 -5.55
N SER A 114 5.21 5.22 -6.11
CA SER A 114 5.86 4.54 -7.22
C SER A 114 6.80 3.44 -6.71
N GLY A 115 6.93 2.35 -7.45
CA GLY A 115 7.78 1.25 -7.05
C GLY A 115 7.68 0.02 -7.90
N ASN A 116 8.59 -0.91 -7.62
CA ASN A 116 8.71 -2.17 -8.33
C ASN A 116 8.81 -3.37 -7.40
N CYS A 117 8.54 -3.11 -6.12
CA CYS A 117 8.45 -4.10 -5.07
C CYS A 117 7.38 -3.68 -4.06
N VAL A 118 6.54 -4.63 -3.67
CA VAL A 118 5.56 -4.47 -2.59
C VAL A 118 5.90 -5.47 -1.50
N MET A 119 5.94 -4.99 -0.26
CA MET A 119 6.07 -5.80 0.94
C MET A 119 4.79 -5.67 1.76
N LEU A 120 4.24 -6.82 2.16
CA LEU A 120 3.10 -6.94 3.06
C LEU A 120 3.61 -7.53 4.38
N ILE A 121 3.45 -6.81 5.47
CA ILE A 121 3.72 -7.31 6.83
C ILE A 121 2.37 -7.61 7.46
N ASN A 122 2.00 -8.89 7.49
CA ASN A 122 0.77 -9.33 8.11
C ASN A 122 0.95 -9.41 9.62
N MET A 123 0.10 -8.70 10.36
CA MET A 123 0.15 -8.66 11.82
C MET A 123 -1.23 -8.72 12.45
N THR A 124 -1.28 -9.31 13.64
CA THR A 124 -2.45 -9.32 14.52
C THR A 124 -2.16 -8.44 15.73
N ILE A 125 -3.10 -7.57 16.07
CA ILE A 125 -3.05 -6.70 17.25
C ILE A 125 -4.23 -7.09 18.13
N LYS A 126 -3.93 -7.50 19.37
CA LYS A 126 -4.93 -7.71 20.40
C LYS A 126 -4.77 -6.65 21.48
N ALA A 127 -5.77 -5.80 21.62
CA ALA A 127 -5.86 -4.80 22.67
C ALA A 127 -6.20 -5.47 24.01
N ASN A 128 -5.44 -5.14 25.05
CA ASN A 128 -5.72 -5.51 26.45
C ASN A 128 -6.27 -4.32 27.25
N GLN A 129 -6.27 -3.13 26.64
CA GLN A 129 -6.89 -1.87 27.07
C GLN A 129 -7.25 -1.08 25.81
N ASP A 130 -8.02 0.00 25.94
CA ASP A 130 -8.28 0.90 24.82
C ASP A 130 -6.97 1.54 24.35
N ILE A 131 -6.71 1.47 23.04
CA ILE A 131 -5.47 1.97 22.43
C ILE A 131 -5.75 2.68 21.10
N SER A 132 -4.79 3.52 20.70
CA SER A 132 -4.56 3.91 19.31
C SER A 132 -3.21 3.37 18.85
N ILE A 133 -3.14 2.70 17.71
CA ILE A 133 -1.91 2.06 17.22
C ILE A 133 -1.81 2.26 15.70
N TYR A 134 -0.63 2.66 15.18
CA TYR A 134 -0.50 3.10 13.78
C TYR A 134 0.64 2.44 12.99
N PRO A 135 0.69 1.10 12.87
CA PRO A 135 1.62 0.41 12.00
C PRO A 135 1.55 0.84 10.52
N THR A 136 0.40 1.26 10.00
CA THR A 136 0.28 1.76 8.61
C THR A 136 0.96 3.12 8.39
N GLN A 137 1.30 3.83 9.47
CA GLN A 137 2.08 5.08 9.45
C GLN A 137 3.56 4.86 9.81
N GLY A 138 3.97 3.60 9.97
CA GLY A 138 5.32 3.22 10.37
C GLY A 138 6.38 3.40 9.28
N THR A 139 7.61 3.02 9.62
CA THR A 139 8.76 3.03 8.71
C THR A 139 9.43 1.67 8.67
N VAL A 140 9.82 1.22 7.47
CA VAL A 140 10.55 -0.03 7.27
C VAL A 140 11.89 0.26 6.63
N SER A 141 12.94 -0.35 7.16
CA SER A 141 14.26 -0.42 6.52
C SER A 141 14.74 -1.86 6.42
N THR A 142 15.53 -2.18 5.39
CA THR A 142 16.00 -3.54 5.11
C THR A 142 17.51 -3.66 5.23
N ASN A 143 18.02 -4.90 5.32
CA ASN A 143 19.47 -5.16 5.38
C ASN A 143 20.25 -4.72 4.12
N ASN A 144 19.57 -4.50 2.99
CA ASN A 144 20.17 -4.02 1.75
C ASN A 144 19.99 -2.51 1.54
N GLY A 145 19.66 -1.75 2.60
CA GLY A 145 19.65 -0.29 2.59
C GLY A 145 18.41 0.36 1.98
N LEU A 146 17.35 -0.41 1.70
CA LEU A 146 16.07 0.16 1.31
C LEU A 146 15.40 0.74 2.55
N GLN A 147 14.72 1.88 2.38
CA GLN A 147 13.89 2.48 3.41
C GLN A 147 12.63 3.08 2.76
N ALA A 148 11.49 2.88 3.41
CA ALA A 148 10.22 3.44 2.96
C ALA A 148 9.26 3.58 4.15
N ASN A 149 8.34 4.54 4.03
CA ASN A 149 7.20 4.62 4.94
C ASN A 149 6.18 3.55 4.55
N ALA A 150 5.50 2.98 5.53
CA ALA A 150 4.28 2.23 5.31
C ALA A 150 3.20 3.13 4.68
N MET A 151 2.21 2.51 4.05
CA MET A 151 1.03 3.19 3.56
C MET A 151 -0.22 2.55 4.14
N MET A 152 -1.28 3.34 4.19
CA MET A 152 -2.60 2.81 4.52
C MET A 152 -3.02 1.80 3.45
N GLY A 153 -3.39 0.62 3.93
CA GLY A 153 -4.09 -0.36 3.13
C GLY A 153 -5.59 -0.12 3.15
N ASP A 154 -6.30 -1.05 2.55
CA ASP A 154 -7.76 -1.13 2.48
C ASP A 154 -8.39 -1.83 3.70
N GLN A 155 -7.55 -2.28 4.63
CA GLN A 155 -7.98 -3.00 5.82
C GLN A 155 -8.00 -2.06 7.04
N ASP A 156 -9.16 -2.00 7.71
CA ASP A 156 -9.30 -1.37 9.03
C ASP A 156 -8.81 -2.35 10.11
N PHE A 157 -7.50 -2.34 10.36
CA PHE A 157 -6.88 -3.15 11.40
C PHE A 157 -6.04 -2.37 12.41
N ASP A 158 -5.82 -1.08 12.14
CA ASP A 158 -5.10 -0.17 13.02
C ASP A 158 -5.94 1.07 13.37
N GLY A 159 -5.33 2.09 13.95
CA GLY A 159 -6.04 3.20 14.57
C GLY A 159 -6.57 2.80 15.94
N ASP A 160 -7.82 3.15 16.22
CA ASP A 160 -8.44 2.92 17.51
C ASP A 160 -8.91 1.47 17.65
N ILE A 161 -8.54 0.84 18.76
CA ILE A 161 -8.91 -0.53 19.08
C ILE A 161 -9.33 -0.59 20.55
N ASP A 162 -10.60 -0.93 20.76
CA ASP A 162 -11.18 -1.09 22.09
C ASP A 162 -10.60 -2.32 22.81
N ASN A 163 -10.62 -2.27 24.13
CA ASN A 163 -10.17 -3.36 25.00
C ASN A 163 -10.80 -4.71 24.62
N GLY A 164 -9.96 -5.73 24.51
CA GLY A 164 -10.36 -7.10 24.22
C GLY A 164 -10.53 -7.40 22.72
N ILE A 165 -10.54 -6.36 21.87
CA ILE A 165 -10.66 -6.54 20.42
C ILE A 165 -9.34 -6.98 19.82
N SER A 166 -9.44 -7.91 18.86
CA SER A 166 -8.32 -8.39 18.05
C SER A 166 -8.58 -8.06 16.59
N LYS A 167 -7.69 -7.30 15.96
CA LYS A 167 -7.71 -7.01 14.53
C LYS A 167 -6.49 -7.63 13.85
N THR A 168 -6.61 -8.01 12.58
CA THR A 168 -5.51 -8.56 11.79
C THR A 168 -5.51 -7.90 10.42
N GLY A 169 -4.33 -7.51 9.94
CA GLY A 169 -4.19 -6.99 8.61
C GLY A 169 -2.76 -6.81 8.13
N ASP A 170 -2.65 -6.26 6.94
CA ASP A 170 -1.40 -6.08 6.21
C ASP A 170 -0.93 -4.62 6.26
N VAL A 171 0.26 -4.40 6.79
CA VAL A 171 1.01 -3.17 6.56
C VAL A 171 1.63 -3.24 5.18
N VAL A 172 1.31 -2.27 4.32
CA VAL A 172 1.82 -2.24 2.95
C VAL A 172 3.01 -1.28 2.86
N VAL A 173 4.09 -1.75 2.23
CA VAL A 173 5.30 -0.95 1.98
C VAL A 173 5.72 -1.12 0.52
N VAL A 174 6.02 0.00 -0.12
CA VAL A 174 6.46 0.03 -1.52
C VAL A 174 7.91 0.47 -1.59
N PHE A 175 8.74 -0.31 -2.28
CA PHE A 175 10.15 0.00 -2.52
C PHE A 175 10.43 0.24 -4.00
N ASN A 176 11.34 1.18 -4.25
CA ASN A 176 11.92 1.46 -5.55
C ASN A 176 13.22 0.67 -5.76
N HIS A 177 13.59 0.47 -7.02
CA HIS A 177 14.90 -0.06 -7.43
C HIS A 177 15.27 -1.43 -6.83
N VAL A 178 14.29 -2.26 -6.48
CA VAL A 178 14.56 -3.61 -5.98
C VAL A 178 14.93 -4.52 -7.15
N LYS A 179 16.20 -4.92 -7.21
CA LYS A 179 16.71 -5.85 -8.24
C LYS A 179 16.29 -7.29 -7.96
N ASN A 180 16.50 -7.75 -6.72
CA ASN A 180 16.21 -9.12 -6.31
C ASN A 180 15.60 -9.15 -4.90
N ILE A 181 14.38 -9.69 -4.79
CA ILE A 181 13.68 -9.80 -3.50
C ILE A 181 14.35 -10.81 -2.56
N ASN A 182 15.18 -11.72 -3.09
CA ASN A 182 15.90 -12.69 -2.26
C ASN A 182 16.99 -12.05 -1.40
N ASP A 183 17.44 -10.84 -1.72
CA ASP A 183 18.48 -10.14 -0.95
C ASP A 183 17.93 -9.49 0.32
N ILE A 184 16.60 -9.39 0.43
CA ILE A 184 15.89 -8.89 1.60
C ILE A 184 15.72 -10.06 2.58
N LYS A 185 16.57 -10.07 3.62
CA LYS A 185 16.69 -11.11 4.65
C LYS A 185 16.39 -10.61 6.06
N LYS A 186 16.46 -9.30 6.28
CA LYS A 186 16.12 -8.67 7.56
C LYS A 186 15.44 -7.35 7.30
N LEU A 187 14.54 -6.99 8.21
CA LEU A 187 13.94 -5.68 8.23
C LEU A 187 13.87 -5.13 9.65
N ARG A 188 13.88 -3.81 9.76
CA ARG A 188 13.56 -3.05 10.98
C ARG A 188 12.26 -2.29 10.71
N PHE A 189 11.22 -2.58 11.48
CA PHE A 189 9.90 -1.96 11.37
C PHE A 189 9.59 -1.16 12.62
N LYS A 190 9.32 0.14 12.45
CA LYS A 190 9.04 1.07 13.54
C LYS A 190 7.66 1.68 13.38
N PHE A 191 6.91 1.78 14.48
CA PHE A 191 5.60 2.44 14.52
C PHE A 191 5.25 2.82 15.97
N GLU A 192 4.18 3.60 16.12
CA GLU A 192 3.77 4.15 17.42
C GLU A 192 2.41 3.62 17.86
N ALA A 193 2.22 3.59 19.18
CA ALA A 193 0.96 3.30 19.83
C ALA A 193 0.80 4.14 21.10
N PHE A 194 -0.45 4.34 21.50
CA PHE A 194 -0.86 5.24 22.58
C PHE A 194 -1.96 4.54 23.38
N GLY A 195 -1.84 4.51 24.69
CA GLY A 195 -2.93 4.12 25.58
C GLY A 195 -4.01 5.19 25.59
N LYS A 196 -5.28 4.78 25.60
CA LYS A 196 -6.43 5.67 25.75
C LYS A 196 -7.03 5.47 27.13
N SER A 197 -6.46 6.15 28.12
CA SER A 197 -7.09 6.25 29.44
C SER A 197 -7.05 7.70 29.91
N ASP A 198 -8.04 8.08 30.72
CA ASP A 198 -8.20 9.46 31.18
C ASP A 198 -7.01 9.92 32.06
N ASP A 199 -6.27 8.98 32.66
CA ASP A 199 -5.20 9.24 33.63
C ASP A 199 -3.80 8.81 33.17
N ASP A 200 -3.65 8.10 32.05
CA ASP A 200 -2.36 7.55 31.57
C ASP A 200 -2.10 7.89 30.10
N VAL A 201 -1.04 8.67 29.86
CA VAL A 201 -0.49 8.98 28.53
C VAL A 201 0.62 7.96 28.23
N SER A 202 0.26 6.68 28.24
CA SER A 202 1.19 5.57 28.02
C SER A 202 1.53 5.49 26.53
N ASN A 203 2.72 5.97 26.16
CA ASN A 203 3.19 6.00 24.78
C ASN A 203 4.17 4.84 24.52
N LYS A 204 3.98 4.13 23.41
CA LYS A 204 4.85 3.04 22.99
C LYS A 204 5.40 3.27 21.59
N GLN A 205 6.72 3.34 21.49
CA GLN A 205 7.42 3.20 20.22
C GLN A 205 7.87 1.75 20.04
N TYR A 206 7.34 1.09 19.01
CA TYR A 206 7.80 -0.22 18.60
C TYR A 206 9.01 -0.06 17.68
N ASP A 207 10.03 -0.87 17.92
CA ASP A 207 11.23 -0.96 17.09
C ASP A 207 11.59 -2.44 16.87
N LEU A 208 11.00 -3.03 15.83
CA LEU A 208 11.02 -4.46 15.60
C LEU A 208 12.09 -4.84 14.59
N HIS A 209 13.07 -5.61 15.02
CA HIS A 209 14.05 -6.23 14.15
C HIS A 209 13.56 -7.65 13.79
N LEU A 210 13.22 -7.88 12.52
CA LEU A 210 12.73 -9.17 12.01
C LEU A 210 13.81 -9.84 11.15
N ASN A 211 14.12 -11.09 11.45
CA ASN A 211 14.93 -11.95 10.59
C ASN A 211 13.99 -12.78 9.71
N LEU A 212 14.12 -12.62 8.40
CA LEU A 212 13.33 -13.30 7.38
C LEU A 212 14.07 -14.58 6.95
N LYS A 213 13.77 -15.69 7.62
CA LYS A 213 14.36 -17.01 7.35
C LYS A 213 13.41 -17.83 6.49
#